data_AF-K1UCT0-F1
#
_entry.id   AF-K1UCT0-F1
#
_cell.length_a   1.000
_cell.length_b   1.000
_cell.length_c   1.000
_cell.angle_alpha   90.00
_cell.angle_beta   90.00
_cell.angle_gamma   90.00
#
_symmetry.space_group_name_H-M   'P 1'
#
loop_
_entity.id
_entity.type
_entity.pdbx_description
1 polymer ?
#
loop_
_entity_poly.entity_id
_entity_poly.type
_entity_poly.pdbx_seq_one_letter_code
_entity_poly.pdbx_strand_id
1 'polypeptide(L)'
;MHGFKDTGAHVEVFLLTRKDATDWEVLVRPGKKLQVGAKIKFSDELSCEVIDHTDFGGRVVRFSYNGIFEEILDRLGETPLPPYITAPLEDKERYQTVYSRERGSAAAPTAGLHFTKELLQKIKDKGCEEVFVTLHVGLGTFRPVSEEKIEDHKMHKEFYTVSQEAAEAV
;
A
#
# COMPACT_ATOMS: atom_id res chain seq x y z
N MET A 1 7.59 2.89 -5.96
CA MET A 1 8.15 3.70 -7.08
C MET A 1 9.58 4.07 -6.75
N HIS A 2 10.44 4.12 -7.75
CA HIS A 2 11.85 4.51 -7.62
C HIS A 2 12.06 5.88 -8.27
N GLY A 3 12.73 6.80 -7.58
CA GLY A 3 12.99 8.15 -8.06
C GLY A 3 14.31 8.71 -7.56
N PHE A 4 14.63 9.92 -7.98
CA PHE A 4 15.89 10.59 -7.68
C PHE A 4 15.65 12.01 -7.19
N LYS A 5 16.45 12.45 -6.22
CA LYS A 5 16.55 13.88 -5.84
C LYS A 5 17.36 14.63 -6.88
N ASP A 6 17.27 15.96 -6.86
CA ASP A 6 18.14 16.86 -7.65
C ASP A 6 19.64 16.63 -7.39
N THR A 7 19.98 16.12 -6.20
CA THR A 7 21.36 15.76 -5.84
C THR A 7 21.82 14.42 -6.44
N GLY A 8 21.00 13.73 -7.23
CA GLY A 8 21.27 12.40 -7.79
C GLY A 8 21.07 11.24 -6.80
N ALA A 9 20.61 11.51 -5.58
CA ALA A 9 20.38 10.46 -4.58
C ALA A 9 19.12 9.65 -4.93
N HIS A 10 19.25 8.32 -4.97
CA HIS A 10 18.15 7.40 -5.19
C HIS A 10 17.20 7.37 -3.96
N VAL A 11 15.90 7.38 -4.23
CA VAL A 11 14.82 7.37 -3.23
C VAL A 11 13.72 6.43 -3.70
N GLU A 12 13.38 5.48 -2.83
CA GLU A 12 12.18 4.64 -2.96
C GLU A 12 11.02 5.34 -2.26
N VAL A 13 9.90 5.43 -2.95
CA VAL A 13 8.65 5.98 -2.42
C VAL A 13 7.56 4.93 -2.49
N PHE A 14 6.93 4.72 -1.34
CA PHE A 14 5.84 3.79 -1.15
C PHE A 14 4.57 4.57 -0.83
N LEU A 15 3.54 4.40 -1.66
CA LEU A 15 2.23 5.05 -1.47
C LEU A 15 1.44 4.34 -0.37
N LEU A 16 0.93 5.09 0.61
CA LEU A 16 0.05 4.56 1.66
C LEU A 16 -1.39 5.02 1.46
N THR A 17 -1.67 6.27 1.77
CA THR A 17 -3.04 6.78 1.84
C THR A 17 -3.15 8.05 1.03
N ARG A 18 -4.11 8.07 0.10
CA ARG A 18 -4.47 9.27 -0.64
C ARG A 18 -5.21 10.22 0.31
N LYS A 19 -4.69 11.43 0.50
CA LYS A 19 -5.33 12.48 1.32
C LYS A 19 -6.28 13.33 0.48
N ASP A 20 -5.86 13.69 -0.72
CA ASP A 20 -6.67 14.44 -1.70
C ASP A 20 -6.31 14.03 -3.15
N ALA A 21 -6.61 14.86 -4.14
CA ALA A 21 -6.32 14.56 -5.54
C ALA A 21 -4.82 14.37 -5.85
N THR A 22 -3.94 15.08 -5.15
CA THR A 22 -2.48 15.11 -5.43
C THR A 22 -1.62 14.79 -4.20
N ASP A 23 -2.18 14.86 -3.01
CA ASP A 23 -1.49 14.68 -1.74
C ASP A 23 -1.65 13.26 -1.22
N TRP A 24 -0.52 12.69 -0.80
CA TRP A 24 -0.44 11.32 -0.34
C TRP A 24 0.45 11.20 0.89
N GLU A 25 0.03 10.34 1.80
CA GLU A 25 0.92 9.78 2.81
C GLU A 25 1.78 8.70 2.18
N VAL A 26 3.08 8.77 2.41
CA VAL A 26 4.07 7.88 1.82
C VAL A 26 5.13 7.46 2.83
N LEU A 27 5.74 6.31 2.59
CA LEU A 27 7.00 5.94 3.20
C LEU A 27 8.14 6.08 2.21
N VAL A 28 9.29 6.51 2.72
CA VAL A 28 10.46 6.87 1.90
C VAL A 28 11.70 6.14 2.40
N ARG A 29 12.50 5.62 1.49
CA ARG A 29 13.81 5.01 1.78
C ARG A 29 14.86 5.58 0.80
N PRO A 30 15.95 6.22 1.28
CA PRO A 30 16.31 6.47 2.68
C PRO A 30 15.53 7.67 3.27
N GLY A 31 14.74 7.44 4.32
CA GLY A 31 13.81 8.45 4.84
C GLY A 31 14.42 9.57 5.68
N LYS A 32 15.56 9.36 6.36
CA LYS A 32 16.16 10.37 7.26
C LYS A 32 16.57 11.68 6.56
N LYS A 33 16.78 11.65 5.24
CA LYS A 33 17.32 12.79 4.45
C LYS A 33 16.29 13.50 3.58
N LEU A 34 15.01 13.13 3.68
CA LEU A 34 13.92 13.84 3.02
C LEU A 34 13.23 14.75 4.02
N GLN A 35 13.47 16.05 3.87
CA GLN A 35 12.84 17.13 4.62
C GLN A 35 11.76 17.78 3.77
N VAL A 36 10.89 18.56 4.39
CA VAL A 36 9.92 19.41 3.68
C VAL A 36 10.63 20.28 2.62
N GLY A 37 10.02 20.39 1.44
CA GLY A 37 10.57 21.05 0.25
C GLY A 37 11.47 20.15 -0.61
N ALA A 38 11.81 18.93 -0.15
CA ALA A 38 12.58 18.00 -0.98
C ALA A 38 11.75 17.51 -2.17
N LYS A 39 12.33 17.61 -3.36
CA LYS A 39 11.73 17.11 -4.60
C LYS A 39 12.32 15.77 -5.00
N ILE A 40 11.44 14.91 -5.54
CA ILE A 40 11.75 13.58 -6.03
C ILE A 40 11.20 13.48 -7.45
N LYS A 41 12.05 13.18 -8.42
CA LYS A 41 11.66 12.93 -9.80
C LYS A 41 11.63 11.42 -10.07
N PHE A 42 10.50 10.90 -10.55
CA PHE A 42 10.34 9.48 -10.92
C PHE A 42 10.50 9.30 -12.43
N SER A 43 10.00 10.26 -13.20
CA SER A 43 10.11 10.32 -14.66
C SER A 43 9.95 11.77 -15.13
N ASP A 44 9.92 12.02 -16.44
CA ASP A 44 9.58 13.34 -16.98
C ASP A 44 8.10 13.71 -16.77
N GLU A 45 7.24 12.71 -16.57
CA GLU A 45 5.80 12.89 -16.38
C GLU A 45 5.35 12.80 -14.93
N LEU A 46 6.23 12.45 -13.97
CA LEU A 46 5.89 12.30 -12.56
C LEU A 46 7.01 12.76 -11.62
N SER A 47 6.64 13.64 -10.70
CA SER A 47 7.47 14.06 -9.57
C SER A 47 6.61 14.29 -8.32
N CYS A 48 7.24 14.40 -7.17
CA CYS A 48 6.58 14.88 -5.96
C CYS A 48 7.48 15.76 -5.11
N GLU A 49 6.85 16.56 -4.25
CA GLU A 49 7.50 17.38 -3.25
C GLU A 49 7.02 16.97 -1.86
N VAL A 50 7.93 16.86 -0.90
CA VAL A 50 7.58 16.64 0.51
C VAL A 50 6.98 17.91 1.07
N ILE A 51 5.72 17.85 1.50
CA ILE A 51 5.00 18.98 2.08
C ILE A 51 4.86 18.89 3.60
N ASP A 52 4.91 17.68 4.17
CA ASP A 52 4.84 17.48 5.63
C ASP A 52 5.45 16.13 6.06
N HIS A 53 5.54 15.93 7.38
CA HIS A 53 5.89 14.68 8.03
C HIS A 53 4.65 14.01 8.63
N THR A 54 4.64 12.68 8.67
CA THR A 54 3.63 11.96 9.46
C THR A 54 4.21 11.60 10.83
N ASP A 55 3.34 11.43 11.83
CA ASP A 55 3.66 11.03 13.20
C ASP A 55 4.31 9.64 13.31
N PHE A 56 4.11 8.80 12.28
CA PHE A 56 4.67 7.45 12.18
C PHE A 56 5.97 7.37 11.36
N GLY A 57 6.59 8.52 11.06
CA GLY A 57 7.88 8.60 10.37
C GLY A 57 7.82 8.52 8.84
N GLY A 58 6.62 8.61 8.26
CA GLY A 58 6.39 8.82 6.83
C GLY A 58 6.48 10.29 6.42
N ARG A 59 6.06 10.58 5.19
CA ARG A 59 5.95 11.94 4.63
C ARG A 59 4.58 12.13 4.03
N VAL A 60 4.11 13.37 4.04
CA VAL A 60 3.06 13.81 3.13
C VAL A 60 3.75 14.41 1.93
N VAL A 61 3.43 13.93 0.73
CA VAL A 61 3.98 14.44 -0.53
C VAL A 61 2.85 14.93 -1.42
N ARG A 62 3.12 15.98 -2.17
CA ARG A 62 2.26 16.48 -3.25
C ARG A 62 2.82 16.04 -4.58
N PHE A 63 2.05 15.26 -5.35
CA PHE A 63 2.43 14.82 -6.68
C PHE A 63 2.17 15.91 -7.73
N SER A 64 3.05 15.94 -8.72
CA SER A 64 2.91 16.71 -9.96
C SER A 64 3.08 15.75 -11.12
N TYR A 65 2.07 15.65 -11.97
CA TYR A 65 2.01 14.70 -13.07
C TYR A 65 1.30 15.27 -14.30
N ASN A 66 1.60 14.69 -15.47
CA ASN A 66 0.92 15.01 -16.72
C ASN A 66 0.17 13.78 -17.24
N GLY A 67 -1.16 13.82 -17.23
CA GLY A 67 -2.03 12.69 -17.63
C GLY A 67 -2.82 12.10 -16.46
N ILE A 68 -3.14 10.81 -16.54
CA ILE A 68 -3.91 10.08 -15.52
C ILE A 68 -2.93 9.45 -14.53
N PHE A 69 -3.03 9.82 -13.25
CA PHE A 69 -2.09 9.41 -12.21
C PHE A 69 -2.02 7.88 -12.08
N GLU A 70 -3.16 7.21 -12.12
CA GLU A 70 -3.29 5.76 -11.98
C GLU A 70 -2.58 5.00 -13.10
N GLU A 71 -2.67 5.49 -14.35
CA GLU A 71 -1.95 4.88 -15.48
C GLU A 71 -0.44 5.06 -15.36
N ILE A 72 0.00 6.22 -14.84
CA ILE A 72 1.41 6.49 -14.58
C ILE A 72 1.91 5.56 -13.46
N LEU A 73 1.13 5.35 -12.41
CA LEU A 73 1.47 4.39 -11.34
C LEU A 73 1.54 2.96 -11.85
N ASP A 74 0.63 2.54 -12.73
CA ASP A 74 0.65 1.18 -13.28
C ASP A 74 1.92 0.96 -14.13
N ARG A 75 2.47 2.01 -14.76
CA ARG A 75 3.75 1.96 -15.50
C ARG A 75 5.00 2.05 -14.62
N LEU A 76 5.02 2.96 -13.64
CA LEU A 76 6.21 3.29 -12.83
C LEU A 76 6.26 2.56 -11.47
N GLY A 77 5.15 1.95 -11.07
CA GLY A 77 4.96 1.28 -9.80
C GLY A 77 5.38 -0.18 -9.82
N GLU A 78 5.87 -0.63 -8.67
CA GLU A 78 6.14 -2.04 -8.39
C GLU A 78 5.30 -2.48 -7.19
N THR A 79 4.72 -3.67 -7.27
CA THR A 79 4.00 -4.25 -6.14
C THR A 79 5.03 -4.74 -5.13
N PRO A 80 5.05 -4.18 -3.91
CA PRO A 80 5.94 -4.66 -2.86
C PRO A 80 5.57 -6.10 -2.50
N LEU A 81 6.57 -6.99 -2.51
CA LEU A 81 6.39 -8.33 -1.98
C LEU A 81 6.87 -8.38 -0.53
N PRO A 82 6.20 -9.13 0.34
CA PRO A 82 6.71 -9.44 1.66
C PRO A 82 8.14 -9.98 1.60
N PRO A 83 8.99 -9.69 2.60
CA PRO A 83 10.39 -10.11 2.59
C PRO A 83 10.58 -11.63 2.56
N TYR A 84 9.55 -12.40 2.91
CA TYR A 84 9.56 -13.86 2.85
C TYR A 84 9.19 -14.42 1.45
N ILE A 85 8.72 -13.59 0.52
CA ILE A 85 8.50 -13.98 -0.89
C ILE A 85 9.74 -13.56 -1.69
N THR A 86 10.61 -14.53 -1.97
CA THR A 86 11.92 -14.28 -2.62
C THR A 86 11.92 -14.56 -4.12
N ALA A 87 10.92 -15.27 -4.63
CA ALA A 87 10.76 -15.52 -6.05
C ALA A 87 9.97 -14.37 -6.70
N PRO A 88 10.43 -13.84 -7.86
CA PRO A 88 9.63 -12.89 -8.62
C PRO A 88 8.32 -13.54 -9.07
N LEU A 89 7.23 -12.80 -8.96
CA LEU A 89 5.94 -13.25 -9.48
C LEU A 89 5.93 -13.04 -10.99
N GLU A 90 5.70 -14.12 -11.74
CA GLU A 90 5.45 -14.03 -13.20
C GLU A 90 4.16 -13.25 -13.49
N ASP A 91 3.20 -13.30 -12.57
CA ASP A 91 1.92 -12.60 -12.64
C ASP A 91 1.65 -11.85 -11.33
N LYS A 92 1.59 -10.51 -11.42
CA LYS A 92 1.31 -9.62 -10.29
C LYS A 92 -0.08 -9.85 -9.70
N GLU A 93 -1.05 -10.33 -10.48
CA GLU A 93 -2.41 -10.64 -10.01
C GLU A 93 -2.42 -11.83 -9.03
N ARG A 94 -1.42 -12.72 -9.09
CA ARG A 94 -1.30 -13.84 -8.12
C ARG A 94 -1.06 -13.38 -6.69
N TYR A 95 -0.65 -12.14 -6.49
CA TYR A 95 -0.50 -11.54 -5.17
C TYR A 95 -1.68 -10.62 -4.83
N GLN A 96 -2.87 -11.06 -5.21
CA GLN A 96 -4.14 -10.52 -4.75
C GLN A 96 -5.12 -11.65 -4.46
N THR A 97 -6.05 -11.40 -3.54
CA THR A 97 -7.18 -12.31 -3.33
C THR A 97 -8.09 -12.28 -4.54
N VAL A 98 -8.66 -13.43 -4.92
CA VAL A 98 -9.59 -13.55 -6.07
C VAL A 98 -10.87 -12.72 -5.94
N TYR A 99 -11.13 -12.19 -4.75
CA TYR A 99 -12.25 -11.31 -4.39
C TYR A 99 -11.82 -9.88 -4.04
N SER A 100 -10.60 -9.47 -4.39
CA SER A 100 -10.16 -8.07 -4.22
C SER A 100 -11.01 -7.13 -5.09
N ARG A 101 -11.42 -5.99 -4.52
CA ARG A 101 -12.31 -4.99 -5.18
C ARG A 101 -11.73 -3.58 -5.12
N GLU A 102 -11.23 -3.20 -3.94
CA GLU A 102 -10.71 -1.87 -3.66
C GLU A 102 -9.18 -1.80 -3.82
N ARG A 103 -8.69 -0.74 -4.47
CA ARG A 103 -7.25 -0.40 -4.47
C ARG A 103 -6.90 0.29 -3.15
N GLY A 104 -5.67 0.09 -2.65
CA GLY A 104 -5.16 0.83 -1.48
C GLY A 104 -4.39 -0.01 -0.47
N SER A 105 -4.51 -1.35 -0.52
CA SER A 105 -3.72 -2.22 0.36
C SER A 105 -2.29 -2.39 -0.16
N ALA A 106 -1.30 -2.28 0.74
CA ALA A 106 0.10 -2.59 0.46
C ALA A 106 0.34 -4.08 0.19
N ALA A 107 -0.50 -4.94 0.76
CA ALA A 107 -0.35 -6.38 0.72
C ALA A 107 -1.72 -7.06 0.67
N ALA A 108 -1.76 -8.23 0.03
CA ALA A 108 -2.92 -9.10 0.10
C ALA A 108 -2.96 -9.84 1.46
N PRO A 109 -4.13 -9.97 2.10
CA PRO A 109 -4.29 -10.85 3.25
C PRO A 109 -3.90 -12.29 2.89
N THR A 110 -2.87 -12.84 3.54
CA THR A 110 -2.26 -14.12 3.14
C THR A 110 -3.21 -15.30 3.28
N ALA A 111 -4.10 -15.31 4.27
CA ALA A 111 -5.13 -16.33 4.41
C ALA A 111 -6.09 -16.36 3.20
N GLY A 112 -6.34 -15.20 2.58
CA GLY A 112 -7.17 -15.07 1.40
C GLY A 112 -6.54 -15.67 0.13
N LEU A 113 -5.22 -15.82 0.10
CA LEU A 113 -4.48 -16.36 -1.06
C LEU A 113 -4.72 -17.87 -1.27
N HIS A 114 -5.33 -18.56 -0.30
CA HIS A 114 -5.72 -19.96 -0.43
C HIS A 114 -7.05 -20.16 -1.18
N PHE A 115 -7.82 -19.09 -1.40
CA PHE A 115 -9.11 -19.18 -2.08
C PHE A 115 -8.96 -19.03 -3.59
N THR A 116 -9.61 -19.93 -4.33
CA THR A 116 -9.84 -19.80 -5.77
C THR A 116 -11.31 -19.51 -6.04
N LYS A 117 -11.63 -19.00 -7.23
CA LYS A 117 -13.03 -18.74 -7.63
C LYS A 117 -13.87 -20.02 -7.57
N GLU A 118 -13.28 -21.15 -7.95
CA GLU A 118 -13.91 -22.47 -7.90
C GLU A 118 -14.16 -22.94 -6.46
N LEU A 119 -13.22 -22.67 -5.54
CA LEU A 119 -13.39 -23.02 -4.14
C LEU A 119 -14.49 -22.19 -3.48
N LEU A 120 -14.52 -20.89 -3.74
CA LEU A 120 -15.57 -19.99 -3.26
C LEU A 120 -16.94 -20.42 -3.76
N GLN A 121 -17.05 -20.76 -5.05
CA GLN A 121 -18.29 -21.28 -5.60
C GLN A 121 -18.74 -22.57 -4.90
N LYS A 122 -17.83 -23.52 -4.62
CA LYS A 122 -18.15 -24.75 -3.88
C LYS A 122 -18.62 -24.48 -2.45
N ILE A 123 -18.12 -23.44 -1.80
CA ILE A 123 -18.55 -23.03 -0.46
C ILE A 123 -19.96 -22.46 -0.53
N LYS A 124 -20.22 -21.58 -1.50
CA LYS A 124 -21.54 -21.02 -1.77
C LYS A 124 -22.58 -22.10 -2.11
N ASP A 125 -22.22 -23.08 -2.93
CA ASP A 125 -23.11 -24.20 -3.32
C ASP A 125 -23.49 -25.09 -2.12
N LYS A 126 -22.74 -25.05 -1.02
CA LYS A 126 -23.08 -25.72 0.24
C LYS A 126 -24.04 -24.91 1.13
N GLY A 127 -24.49 -23.74 0.66
CA GLY A 127 -25.38 -22.85 1.41
C GLY A 127 -24.67 -21.92 2.38
N CYS A 128 -23.36 -21.71 2.24
CA CYS A 128 -22.63 -20.71 3.01
C CYS A 128 -22.77 -19.32 2.37
N GLU A 129 -22.95 -18.30 3.20
CA GLU A 129 -22.98 -16.91 2.77
C GLU A 129 -21.56 -16.32 2.72
N GLU A 130 -21.34 -15.40 1.78
CA GLU A 130 -20.08 -14.66 1.64
C GLU A 130 -20.30 -13.21 2.08
N VAL A 131 -19.61 -12.81 3.15
CA VAL A 131 -19.63 -11.44 3.68
C VAL A 131 -18.24 -10.82 3.54
N PHE A 132 -18.18 -9.61 3.00
CA PHE A 132 -16.91 -8.95 2.69
C PHE A 132 -16.68 -7.72 3.58
N VAL A 133 -15.45 -7.59 4.06
CA VAL A 133 -14.94 -6.39 4.72
C VAL A 133 -13.69 -5.91 3.98
N THR A 134 -13.45 -4.60 4.01
CA THR A 134 -12.25 -4.02 3.38
C THR A 134 -11.23 -3.73 4.46
N LEU A 135 -9.99 -4.18 4.25
CA LEU A 135 -8.81 -3.81 5.03
C LEU A 135 -7.73 -3.32 4.07
N HIS A 136 -7.19 -2.13 4.33
CA HIS A 136 -5.97 -1.65 3.68
C HIS A 136 -4.80 -1.92 4.63
N VAL A 137 -4.08 -3.00 4.33
CA VAL A 137 -2.85 -3.34 5.04
C VAL A 137 -1.82 -2.28 4.71
N GLY A 138 -1.25 -1.64 5.73
CA GLY A 138 -0.21 -0.63 5.57
C GLY A 138 1.19 -1.24 5.67
N LEU A 139 2.22 -0.45 5.34
CA LEU A 139 3.62 -0.87 5.53
C LEU A 139 4.01 -1.16 6.99
N GLY A 140 3.18 -0.77 7.96
CA GLY A 140 3.36 -1.12 9.37
C GLY A 140 3.49 -2.63 9.58
N THR A 141 2.80 -3.44 8.77
CA THR A 141 2.93 -4.91 8.84
C THR A 141 4.32 -5.43 8.47
N PHE A 142 5.13 -4.62 7.77
CA PHE A 142 6.47 -4.99 7.33
C PHE A 142 7.57 -4.35 8.17
N ARG A 143 7.22 -3.45 9.11
CA ARG A 143 8.19 -2.86 10.02
C ARG A 143 8.52 -3.86 11.13
N PRO A 144 9.80 -4.17 11.36
CA PRO A 144 10.17 -4.96 12.51
C PRO A 144 9.85 -4.19 13.80
N VAL A 145 9.48 -4.93 14.84
CA VAL A 145 9.36 -4.37 16.19
C VAL A 145 10.74 -3.85 16.60
N SER A 146 10.83 -2.55 16.86
CA SER A 146 12.08 -1.86 17.20
C SER A 146 12.24 -1.56 18.69
N GLU A 147 11.21 -1.85 19.50
CA GLU A 147 11.21 -1.56 20.93
C GLU A 147 11.68 -2.77 21.75
N GLU A 148 12.38 -2.51 22.85
CA GLU A 148 12.84 -3.57 23.77
C GLU A 148 11.67 -4.25 24.51
N LYS A 149 10.61 -3.49 24.78
CA LYS A 149 9.37 -3.97 25.40
C LYS A 149 8.23 -3.91 24.40
N ILE A 150 7.44 -4.97 24.32
CA ILE A 150 6.35 -5.10 23.35
C ILE A 150 5.27 -4.05 23.61
N GLU A 151 5.02 -3.72 24.88
CA GLU A 151 4.01 -2.76 25.32
C GLU A 151 4.30 -1.33 24.84
N ASP A 152 5.58 -1.02 24.59
CA ASP A 152 6.02 0.27 24.10
C ASP A 152 5.93 0.37 22.56
N HIS A 153 5.74 -0.76 21.87
CA HIS A 153 5.65 -0.79 20.42
C HIS A 153 4.33 -0.20 19.92
N LYS A 154 4.42 0.97 19.28
CA LYS A 154 3.27 1.60 18.62
C LYS A 154 3.00 0.93 17.28
N MET A 155 1.96 0.10 17.25
CA MET A 155 1.42 -0.45 16.01
C MET A 155 0.84 0.64 15.12
N HIS A 156 1.09 0.52 13.82
CA HIS A 156 0.49 1.41 12.83
C HIS A 156 -1.01 1.13 12.73
N LYS A 157 -1.80 2.20 12.58
CA LYS A 157 -3.23 2.07 12.29
C LYS A 157 -3.40 1.54 10.88
N GLU A 158 -4.39 0.66 10.72
CA GLU A 158 -4.85 0.20 9.43
C GLU A 158 -6.22 0.80 9.15
N PHE A 159 -6.50 1.06 7.87
CA PHE A 159 -7.81 1.50 7.45
C PHE A 159 -8.68 0.29 7.16
N TYR A 160 -9.90 0.28 7.68
CA TYR A 160 -10.87 -0.74 7.36
C TYR A 160 -12.25 -0.12 7.14
N THR A 161 -13.09 -0.82 6.38
CA THR A 161 -14.49 -0.46 6.18
C THR A 161 -15.34 -1.71 6.32
N VAL A 162 -16.43 -1.57 7.07
CA VAL A 162 -17.50 -2.57 7.18
C VAL A 162 -18.76 -1.92 6.64
N SER A 163 -19.37 -2.51 5.61
CA SER A 163 -20.66 -2.03 5.10
C SER A 163 -21.77 -2.35 6.10
N GLN A 164 -22.89 -1.63 6.02
CA GLN A 164 -24.06 -1.93 6.84
C GLN A 164 -24.55 -3.38 6.60
N GLU A 165 -24.61 -3.81 5.34
CA GLU A 165 -24.94 -5.19 4.96
C GLU A 165 -24.02 -6.21 5.65
N ALA A 166 -22.72 -5.97 5.67
CA ALA A 166 -21.77 -6.87 6.32
C ALA A 166 -21.93 -6.90 7.85
N ALA A 167 -22.30 -5.77 8.45
CA ALA A 167 -22.55 -5.70 9.89
C ALA A 167 -23.87 -6.36 10.30
N GLU A 168 -24.87 -6.38 9.42
CA GLU A 168 -26.17 -7.02 9.69
C GLU A 168 -26.13 -8.54 9.49
N ALA A 169 -25.19 -9.05 8.69
CA ALA A 169 -25.05 -10.47 8.38
C ALA A 169 -24.31 -11.29 9.47
N VAL A 170 -23.72 -10.62 10.48
CA VAL A 170 -22.91 -11.24 11.55
C VAL A 170 -23.48 -10.91 12.92
#